data_AF-A0A438KH85-F1
#
_entry.id   AF-A0A438KH85-F1
#
_cell.length_a   1.000
_cell.length_b   1.000
_cell.length_c   1.000
_cell.angle_alpha   90.00
_cell.angle_beta   90.00
_cell.angle_gamma   90.00
#
_symmetry.space_group_name_H-M   'P 1'
#
loop_
_entity.id
_entity.type
_entity.pdbx_description
1 polymer ?
#
loop_
_entity_poly.entity_id
_entity_poly.type
_entity_poly.pdbx_seq_one_letter_code
_entity_poly.pdbx_strand_id
1 'polypeptide(L)'
;MWVVPRECFICITEGFSGPDLVRIVVGSPSILKRSLENHLIPSYNFLKSMDMVHENIVKAFSRSYWLTGKSVQDTIASNVEILKEIGVPMSNISSLVAMHPCAVSKTGKSLVEVSRRFFEMGINPLRVTFLKAVQVICGVAESMWEHKMQVYRQWGLTDDEIMLMFRLDPLCIKSSEKKIMSVMDFLVNKMGWEPAAIARYPTVFLRSLEKNIIPRCSVVKVLQMKGLVKKDLCLGILGCSEENFFDKFVVKYEQDVPELLNVYQGKIGPLFIPMSPVQFLQTWKLLQDLGSSLTVLPKQNAWNIRSSLVMVFDTVF
;
A
#
# COMPACT_ATOMS: atom_id res chain seq x y z
N MET A 1 10.98 43.86 -12.13
CA MET A 1 12.33 43.53 -11.63
C MET A 1 12.15 42.62 -10.43
N TRP A 2 12.60 41.36 -10.49
CA TRP A 2 12.43 40.41 -9.37
C TRP A 2 13.49 40.71 -8.29
N VAL A 3 13.09 41.45 -7.25
CA VAL A 3 13.94 41.66 -6.08
C VAL A 3 13.92 40.37 -5.25
N VAL A 4 14.97 39.57 -5.39
CA VAL A 4 15.29 38.53 -4.40
C VAL A 4 15.69 39.27 -3.10
N PRO A 5 14.97 39.08 -1.98
CA PRO A 5 15.27 39.81 -0.76
C PRO A 5 16.66 39.47 -0.21
N ARG A 6 17.27 40.40 0.55
CA ARG A 6 18.58 40.15 1.18
C ARG A 6 18.53 38.99 2.18
N GLU A 7 17.36 38.69 2.73
CA GLU A 7 17.13 37.52 3.59
C GLU A 7 17.57 36.19 2.92
N CYS A 8 17.40 36.04 1.60
CA CYS A 8 17.83 34.83 0.88
C CYS A 8 19.35 34.62 0.90
N PHE A 9 20.14 35.66 1.14
CA PHE A 9 21.60 35.57 1.15
C PHE A 9 22.15 34.98 2.46
N ILE A 10 21.42 35.09 3.57
CA ILE A 10 21.82 34.56 4.88
C ILE A 10 21.50 33.05 5.00
N CYS A 11 20.57 32.54 4.20
CA CYS A 11 20.34 31.08 4.05
C CYS A 11 21.58 30.29 3.58
N ILE A 12 22.59 30.98 3.04
CA ILE A 12 23.82 30.40 2.46
C ILE A 12 24.87 30.10 3.55
N THR A 13 24.86 30.78 4.69
CA THR A 13 26.00 30.76 5.64
C THR A 13 26.01 29.58 6.62
N GLU A 14 24.91 28.81 6.76
CA GLU A 14 24.78 27.72 7.77
C GLU A 14 24.57 26.30 7.19
N GLY A 15 24.37 26.16 5.87
CA GLY A 15 24.49 24.85 5.19
C GLY A 15 23.54 24.52 4.03
N PHE A 16 22.56 25.34 3.66
CA PHE A 16 21.68 25.01 2.53
C PHE A 16 22.28 25.40 1.17
N SER A 17 22.30 24.46 0.22
CA SER A 17 22.69 24.73 -1.17
C SER A 17 21.56 25.40 -1.96
N GLY A 18 21.88 26.06 -3.08
CA GLY A 18 20.87 26.61 -4.00
C GLY A 18 19.78 25.60 -4.40
N PRO A 19 20.13 24.36 -4.83
CA PRO A 19 19.16 23.29 -5.08
C PRO A 19 18.31 22.90 -3.86
N ASP A 20 18.87 22.93 -2.64
CA ASP A 20 18.09 22.69 -1.42
C ASP A 20 17.06 23.80 -1.18
N LEU A 21 17.45 25.07 -1.36
CA LEU A 21 16.54 26.20 -1.22
C LEU A 21 15.38 26.14 -2.23
N VAL A 22 15.67 25.77 -3.50
CA VAL A 22 14.62 25.52 -4.51
C VAL A 22 13.69 24.38 -4.04
N ARG A 23 14.26 23.25 -3.58
CA ARG A 23 13.49 22.09 -3.09
C ARG A 23 12.66 22.41 -1.84
N ILE A 24 13.12 23.32 -0.99
CA ILE A 24 12.40 23.79 0.20
C ILE A 24 11.26 24.74 -0.18
N VAL A 25 11.53 25.77 -0.99
CA VAL A 25 10.53 26.78 -1.39
C VAL A 25 9.43 26.18 -2.25
N VAL A 26 9.75 25.25 -3.16
CA VAL A 26 8.73 24.54 -3.97
C VAL A 26 7.88 23.60 -3.11
N GLY A 27 8.46 22.94 -2.10
CA GLY A 27 7.74 22.02 -1.22
C GLY A 27 6.89 22.70 -0.15
N SER A 28 7.35 23.83 0.40
CA SER A 28 6.67 24.61 1.42
C SER A 28 6.80 26.12 1.18
N PRO A 29 6.05 26.72 0.22
CA PRO A 29 6.15 28.15 -0.11
C PRO A 29 5.85 29.10 1.07
N SER A 30 5.16 28.61 2.10
CA SER A 30 4.89 29.36 3.33
C SER A 30 6.12 29.61 4.19
N ILE A 31 7.25 28.94 3.94
CA ILE A 31 8.53 29.19 4.63
C ILE A 31 9.01 30.63 4.44
N LEU A 32 8.74 31.24 3.27
CA LEU A 32 9.08 32.63 2.95
C LEU A 32 8.31 33.67 3.79
N LYS A 33 7.35 33.23 4.61
CA LYS A 33 6.58 34.07 5.55
C LYS A 33 7.05 33.90 7.00
N ARG A 34 8.25 33.37 7.24
CA ARG A 34 8.80 33.04 8.57
C ARG A 34 10.03 33.87 8.90
N SER A 35 10.18 34.25 10.18
CA SER A 35 11.38 34.92 10.67
C SER A 35 12.59 34.00 10.58
N LEU A 36 13.67 34.48 9.96
CA LEU A 36 14.94 33.78 9.86
C LEU A 36 15.51 33.47 11.26
N GLU A 37 15.65 34.51 12.07
CA GLU A 37 16.23 34.47 13.43
C GLU A 37 15.33 33.72 14.42
N ASN A 38 14.04 34.04 14.46
CA ASN A 38 13.13 33.53 15.50
C ASN A 38 12.49 32.18 15.15
N HIS A 39 12.69 31.67 13.94
CA HIS A 39 12.08 30.40 13.52
C HIS A 39 12.99 29.51 12.68
N LEU A 40 13.58 29.99 11.58
CA LEU A 40 14.29 29.12 10.65
C LEU A 40 15.63 28.62 11.22
N ILE A 41 16.44 29.51 11.79
CA ILE A 41 17.74 29.16 12.40
C ILE A 41 17.58 28.23 13.61
N PRO A 42 16.71 28.52 14.61
CA PRO A 42 16.44 27.59 15.71
C PRO A 42 15.94 26.22 15.24
N SER A 43 15.09 26.19 14.21
CA SER A 43 14.57 24.94 13.65
C SER A 43 15.65 24.12 12.94
N TYR A 44 16.56 24.77 12.22
CA TYR A 44 17.70 24.11 11.59
C TYR A 44 18.67 23.56 12.65
N ASN A 45 19.02 24.37 13.65
CA ASN A 45 19.94 23.99 14.72
C ASN A 45 19.39 22.83 15.56
N PHE A 46 18.09 22.83 15.87
CA PHE A 46 17.44 21.70 16.55
C PHE A 46 17.53 20.41 15.71
N LEU A 47 17.17 20.44 14.42
CA LEU A 47 17.27 19.27 13.54
C LEU A 47 18.72 18.79 13.35
N LYS A 48 19.68 19.72 13.32
CA LYS A 48 21.14 19.44 13.29
C LYS A 48 21.61 18.76 14.58
N SER A 49 21.09 19.16 15.75
CA SER A 49 21.37 18.51 17.05
C SER A 49 20.71 17.14 17.26
N MET A 50 19.87 16.68 16.32
CA MET A 50 19.33 15.31 16.29
C MET A 50 20.21 14.34 15.47
N ASP A 51 21.44 14.74 15.11
CA ASP A 51 22.34 14.02 14.19
C ASP A 51 21.69 13.66 12.83
N MET A 52 20.74 14.49 12.38
CA MET A 52 20.07 14.28 11.09
C MET A 52 21.01 14.60 9.93
N VAL A 53 21.22 13.64 9.04
CA VAL A 53 21.92 13.88 7.76
C VAL A 53 21.25 15.02 6.99
N HIS A 54 22.05 15.90 6.36
CA HIS A 54 21.60 17.13 5.71
C HIS A 54 20.38 16.92 4.79
N GLU A 55 20.39 15.86 3.98
CA GLU A 55 19.28 15.56 3.06
C GLU A 55 17.93 15.32 3.78
N ASN A 56 17.97 14.81 5.02
CA ASN A 56 16.80 14.63 5.87
C ASN A 56 16.34 15.95 6.52
N ILE A 57 17.27 16.86 6.85
CA ILE A 57 16.93 18.22 7.30
C ILE A 57 16.22 18.97 6.17
N VAL A 58 16.78 18.96 4.95
CA VAL A 58 16.16 19.58 3.76
C VAL A 58 14.76 19.00 3.50
N LYS A 59 14.63 17.66 3.53
CA LYS A 59 13.34 16.95 3.43
C LYS A 59 12.32 17.40 4.49
N ALA A 60 12.75 17.63 5.73
CA ALA A 60 11.88 18.11 6.80
C ALA A 60 11.35 19.52 6.47
N PHE A 61 12.21 20.46 6.08
CA PHE A 61 11.80 21.81 5.66
C PHE A 61 10.87 21.78 4.42
N SER A 62 11.22 21.02 3.38
CA SER A 62 10.38 20.82 2.18
C SER A 62 8.98 20.24 2.44
N ARG A 63 8.73 19.63 3.61
CA ARG A 63 7.44 18.99 3.94
C ARG A 63 6.72 19.63 5.14
N SER A 64 7.31 20.66 5.72
CA SER A 64 6.79 21.32 6.93
C SER A 64 6.05 22.60 6.57
N TYR A 65 4.73 22.47 6.37
CA TYR A 65 3.77 23.58 6.44
C TYR A 65 3.07 23.64 7.81
N TRP A 66 3.25 22.63 8.68
CA TRP A 66 2.57 22.49 9.99
C TRP A 66 3.21 23.26 11.15
N LEU A 67 4.34 23.96 10.97
CA LEU A 67 4.96 24.75 12.05
C LEU A 67 4.12 26.00 12.27
N THR A 68 3.27 25.98 13.30
CA THR A 68 2.14 26.90 13.54
C THR A 68 2.56 28.26 14.11
N GLY A 69 3.71 28.78 13.69
CA GLY A 69 4.34 30.00 14.24
C GLY A 69 5.27 29.73 15.43
N LYS A 70 5.25 28.52 15.99
CA LYS A 70 6.23 28.00 16.95
C LYS A 70 7.43 27.36 16.24
N SER A 71 8.56 27.21 16.92
CA SER A 71 9.73 26.52 16.38
C SER A 71 9.51 25.01 16.21
N VAL A 72 10.40 24.32 15.47
CA VAL A 72 10.40 22.85 15.44
C VAL A 72 10.57 22.28 16.85
N GLN A 73 11.49 22.83 17.64
CA GLN A 73 11.79 22.37 19.00
C GLN A 73 10.55 22.40 19.90
N ASP A 74 9.83 23.53 19.94
CA ASP A 74 8.57 23.69 20.71
C ASP A 74 7.46 22.71 20.28
N THR A 75 7.55 22.21 19.05
CA THR A 75 6.51 21.40 18.40
C THR A 75 6.78 19.90 18.51
N ILE A 76 8.05 19.47 18.55
CA ILE A 76 8.39 18.03 18.52
C ILE A 76 9.40 17.55 19.56
N ALA A 77 10.08 18.40 20.35
CA ALA A 77 11.17 17.95 21.23
C ALA A 77 10.72 16.90 22.26
N SER A 78 9.65 17.15 23.02
CA SER A 78 9.09 16.17 23.97
C SER A 78 8.69 14.85 23.29
N ASN A 79 8.17 14.92 22.06
CA ASN A 79 7.77 13.75 21.28
C ASN A 79 9.00 12.96 20.76
N VAL A 80 10.12 13.63 20.48
CA VAL A 80 11.40 12.99 20.16
C VAL A 80 11.98 12.26 21.38
N GLU A 81 11.91 12.85 22.58
CA GLU A 81 12.38 12.18 23.80
C GLU A 81 11.54 10.94 24.15
N ILE A 82 10.20 11.02 24.09
CA ILE A 82 9.34 9.83 24.31
C ILE A 82 9.65 8.71 23.30
N LEU A 83 9.97 9.05 22.04
CA LEU A 83 10.36 8.05 21.04
C LEU A 83 11.73 7.41 21.34
N LYS A 84 12.68 8.14 21.94
CA LYS A 84 13.96 7.59 22.43
C LYS A 84 13.74 6.67 23.64
N GLU A 85 12.93 7.09 24.62
CA GLU A 85 12.63 6.36 25.85
C GLU A 85 12.04 4.96 25.57
N ILE A 86 11.16 4.83 24.58
CA ILE A 86 10.58 3.54 24.16
C ILE A 86 11.50 2.74 23.19
N GLY A 87 12.74 3.18 22.99
CA GLY A 87 13.76 2.44 22.24
C GLY A 87 13.69 2.55 20.71
N VAL A 88 13.06 3.59 20.15
CA VAL A 88 13.09 3.80 18.68
C VAL A 88 14.48 4.32 18.26
N PRO A 89 15.16 3.68 17.28
CA PRO A 89 16.47 4.15 16.83
C PRO A 89 16.44 5.60 16.32
N MET A 90 17.46 6.40 16.62
CA MET A 90 17.55 7.80 16.16
C MET A 90 17.49 7.96 14.63
N SER A 91 17.94 6.96 13.86
CA SER A 91 17.77 6.89 12.40
C SER A 91 16.30 6.76 11.98
N ASN A 92 15.51 5.96 12.72
CA ASN A 92 14.06 5.83 12.53
C ASN A 92 13.34 7.13 12.91
N ILE A 93 13.69 7.76 14.04
CA ILE A 93 13.13 9.06 14.47
C ILE A 93 13.45 10.16 13.43
N SER A 94 14.70 10.25 12.99
CA SER A 94 15.14 11.19 11.93
C SER A 94 14.36 11.01 10.63
N SER A 95 14.14 9.76 10.21
CA SER A 95 13.32 9.43 9.04
C SER A 95 11.86 9.86 9.23
N LEU A 96 11.29 9.65 10.42
CA LEU A 96 9.92 10.06 10.75
C LEU A 96 9.73 11.58 10.66
N VAL A 97 10.67 12.36 11.23
CA VAL A 97 10.65 13.83 11.18
C VAL A 97 10.84 14.35 9.75
N ALA A 98 11.75 13.75 8.97
CA ALA A 98 12.03 14.16 7.58
C ALA A 98 10.92 13.80 6.59
N MET A 99 10.23 12.68 6.79
CA MET A 99 9.21 12.17 5.86
C MET A 99 7.79 12.55 6.28
N HIS A 100 7.51 12.53 7.58
CA HIS A 100 6.15 12.61 8.15
C HIS A 100 6.08 13.54 9.38
N PRO A 101 6.56 14.81 9.31
CA PRO A 101 6.62 15.70 10.48
C PRO A 101 5.27 15.85 11.19
N CYS A 102 4.17 15.85 10.43
CA CYS A 102 2.79 15.81 10.91
C CYS A 102 2.53 14.78 12.03
N ALA A 103 3.09 13.58 11.93
CA ALA A 103 2.86 12.49 12.89
C ALA A 103 3.62 12.70 14.21
N VAL A 104 4.69 13.49 14.19
CA VAL A 104 5.47 13.89 15.37
C VAL A 104 4.93 15.21 15.97
N SER A 105 4.22 16.03 15.20
CA SER A 105 3.67 17.33 15.64
C SER A 105 2.22 17.31 16.14
N LYS A 106 1.35 16.39 15.66
CA LYS A 106 -0.10 16.42 15.97
C LYS A 106 -0.52 15.48 17.11
N THR A 107 0.28 15.43 18.18
CA THR A 107 -0.03 14.66 19.40
C THR A 107 -1.12 15.34 20.26
N GLY A 108 -2.36 15.35 19.75
CA GLY A 108 -3.56 15.64 20.56
C GLY A 108 -3.89 14.50 21.54
N LYS A 109 -3.35 13.31 21.26
CA LYS A 109 -3.14 12.21 22.23
C LYS A 109 -1.67 12.19 22.63
N SER A 110 -1.37 11.88 23.88
CA SER A 110 0.02 11.76 24.35
C SER A 110 0.75 10.66 23.58
N LEU A 111 2.01 10.88 23.21
CA LEU A 111 2.82 9.84 22.57
C LEU A 111 3.07 8.64 23.51
N VAL A 112 2.85 8.79 24.81
CA VAL A 112 2.81 7.70 25.80
C VAL A 112 1.55 6.82 25.66
N GLU A 113 0.40 7.40 25.32
CA GLU A 113 -0.81 6.61 24.99
C GLU A 113 -0.59 5.83 23.68
N VAL A 114 0.03 6.50 22.71
CA VAL A 114 0.37 5.91 21.40
C VAL A 114 1.40 4.79 21.56
N SER A 115 2.40 4.92 22.44
CA SER A 115 3.38 3.86 22.70
C SER A 115 2.75 2.63 23.37
N ARG A 116 1.87 2.83 24.36
CA ARG A 116 1.06 1.73 24.95
C ARG A 116 0.33 0.94 23.87
N ARG A 117 -0.32 1.62 22.91
CA ARG A 117 -1.01 0.94 21.80
C ARG A 117 -0.06 0.14 20.91
N PHE A 118 1.19 0.57 20.67
CA PHE A 118 2.14 -0.26 19.91
C PHE A 118 2.51 -1.55 20.63
N PHE A 119 2.70 -1.50 21.96
CA PHE A 119 2.96 -2.70 22.76
C PHE A 119 1.75 -3.65 22.76
N GLU A 120 0.54 -3.14 23.00
CA GLU A 120 -0.72 -3.90 22.95
C GLU A 120 -0.98 -4.53 21.58
N MET A 121 -0.62 -3.83 20.49
CA MET A 121 -0.80 -4.33 19.13
C MET A 121 0.34 -5.27 18.66
N GLY A 122 1.40 -5.45 19.46
CA GLY A 122 2.55 -6.31 19.16
C GLY A 122 3.52 -5.76 18.12
N ILE A 123 3.69 -4.43 18.05
CA ILE A 123 4.52 -3.76 17.03
C ILE A 123 5.92 -3.48 17.57
N ASN A 124 6.93 -4.06 16.94
CA ASN A 124 8.34 -3.91 17.33
C ASN A 124 8.90 -2.54 16.87
N PRO A 125 9.38 -1.66 17.78
CA PRO A 125 9.85 -0.30 17.46
C PRO A 125 11.15 -0.24 16.64
N LEU A 126 11.92 -1.32 16.59
CA LEU A 126 13.16 -1.41 15.82
C LEU A 126 12.91 -1.59 14.31
N ARG A 127 11.72 -2.10 13.92
CA ARG A 127 11.39 -2.36 12.51
C ARG A 127 10.82 -1.12 11.83
N VAL A 128 11.15 -0.93 10.54
CA VAL A 128 10.62 0.17 9.69
C VAL A 128 9.08 0.22 9.63
N THR A 129 8.40 -0.90 9.90
CA THR A 129 6.94 -0.99 10.03
C THR A 129 6.40 -0.11 11.16
N PHE A 130 7.17 0.11 12.23
CA PHE A 130 6.81 1.04 13.30
C PHE A 130 6.59 2.47 12.77
N LEU A 131 7.42 2.94 11.83
CA LEU A 131 7.26 4.28 11.25
C LEU A 131 5.93 4.43 10.49
N LYS A 132 5.51 3.37 9.80
CA LYS A 132 4.17 3.29 9.20
C LYS A 132 3.08 3.33 10.28
N ALA A 133 3.26 2.60 11.39
CA ALA A 133 2.31 2.56 12.49
C ALA A 133 2.13 3.92 13.19
N VAL A 134 3.21 4.65 13.49
CA VAL A 134 3.13 6.03 14.01
C VAL A 134 2.41 6.95 13.02
N GLN A 135 2.68 6.82 11.72
CA GLN A 135 2.00 7.59 10.68
C GLN A 135 0.50 7.26 10.51
N VAL A 136 0.03 6.16 11.12
CA VAL A 136 -1.39 5.78 11.18
C VAL A 136 -2.00 6.22 12.51
N ILE A 137 -1.46 5.80 13.67
CA ILE A 137 -2.06 6.09 14.98
C ILE A 137 -2.05 7.60 15.29
N CYS A 138 -1.01 8.34 14.92
CA CYS A 138 -0.99 9.81 15.06
C CYS A 138 -1.69 10.55 13.90
N GLY A 139 -2.14 9.83 12.86
CA GLY A 139 -2.64 10.42 11.60
C GLY A 139 -4.09 10.08 11.23
N VAL A 140 -4.73 9.16 11.96
CA VAL A 140 -6.08 8.66 11.72
C VAL A 140 -6.91 8.84 12.98
N ALA A 141 -8.07 9.48 12.87
CA ALA A 141 -8.99 9.65 14.00
C ALA A 141 -9.59 8.31 14.46
N GLU A 142 -9.89 8.19 15.76
CA GLU A 142 -10.40 6.95 16.37
C GLU A 142 -11.68 6.42 15.70
N SER A 143 -12.61 7.31 15.33
CA SER A 143 -13.82 6.97 14.58
C SER A 143 -13.53 6.47 13.17
N MET A 144 -12.50 7.01 12.50
CA MET A 144 -12.05 6.52 11.20
C MET A 144 -11.35 5.17 11.33
N TRP A 145 -10.60 4.92 12.42
CA TRP A 145 -10.01 3.62 12.69
C TRP A 145 -11.09 2.54 12.86
N GLU A 146 -12.08 2.78 13.73
CA GLU A 146 -13.16 1.81 13.97
C GLU A 146 -13.99 1.57 12.71
N HIS A 147 -14.29 2.61 11.93
CA HIS A 147 -14.92 2.46 10.61
C HIS A 147 -14.11 1.57 9.67
N LYS A 148 -12.77 1.65 9.68
CA LYS A 148 -11.91 0.76 8.89
C LYS A 148 -11.97 -0.68 9.37
N MET A 149 -12.01 -0.93 10.68
CA MET A 149 -12.21 -2.29 11.19
C MET A 149 -13.56 -2.84 10.74
N GLN A 150 -14.63 -2.07 10.82
CA GLN A 150 -15.97 -2.48 10.33
C GLN A 150 -15.98 -2.80 8.83
N VAL A 151 -15.35 -1.98 7.99
CA VAL A 151 -15.21 -2.25 6.54
C VAL A 151 -14.45 -3.55 6.26
N TYR A 152 -13.47 -3.94 7.09
CA TYR A 152 -12.80 -5.23 6.95
C TYR A 152 -13.63 -6.40 7.49
N ARG A 153 -14.33 -6.23 8.64
CA ARG A 153 -15.26 -7.23 9.20
C ARG A 153 -16.39 -7.60 8.23
N GLN A 154 -16.86 -6.65 7.40
CA GLN A 154 -17.85 -6.91 6.33
C GLN A 154 -17.40 -7.96 5.30
N TRP A 155 -16.09 -8.21 5.16
CA TRP A 155 -15.54 -9.27 4.32
C TRP A 155 -15.21 -10.56 5.08
N GLY A 156 -15.77 -10.74 6.28
CA GLY A 156 -15.58 -11.94 7.10
C GLY A 156 -14.23 -12.02 7.82
N LEU A 157 -13.45 -10.94 7.86
CA LEU A 157 -12.19 -10.88 8.60
C LEU A 157 -12.45 -10.70 10.11
N THR A 158 -11.76 -11.49 10.92
CA THR A 158 -11.72 -11.33 12.38
C THR A 158 -10.82 -10.17 12.81
N ASP A 159 -11.02 -9.66 14.02
CA ASP A 159 -10.19 -8.58 14.57
C ASP A 159 -8.71 -8.98 14.68
N ASP A 160 -8.39 -10.24 14.98
CA ASP A 160 -7.01 -10.74 15.00
C ASP A 160 -6.34 -10.73 13.61
N GLU A 161 -7.10 -10.99 12.54
CA GLU A 161 -6.62 -10.91 11.17
C GLU A 161 -6.46 -9.46 10.70
N ILE A 162 -7.37 -8.57 11.10
CA ILE A 162 -7.25 -7.12 10.86
C ILE A 162 -6.03 -6.57 11.61
N MET A 163 -5.77 -7.04 12.82
CA MET A 163 -4.58 -6.68 13.59
C MET A 163 -3.30 -7.34 13.04
N LEU A 164 -3.38 -8.53 12.43
CA LEU A 164 -2.28 -9.13 11.66
C LEU A 164 -1.95 -8.29 10.43
N MET A 165 -2.96 -7.85 9.68
CA MET A 165 -2.79 -6.91 8.57
C MET A 165 -2.09 -5.62 9.03
N PHE A 166 -2.54 -5.04 10.15
CA PHE A 166 -1.92 -3.85 10.72
C PHE A 166 -0.46 -4.08 11.14
N ARG A 167 -0.13 -5.22 11.79
CA ARG A 167 1.25 -5.59 12.14
C ARG A 167 2.16 -5.79 10.93
N LEU A 168 1.61 -6.25 9.80
CA LEU A 168 2.37 -6.52 8.57
C LEU A 168 2.58 -5.26 7.70
N ASP A 169 1.52 -4.49 7.42
CA ASP A 169 1.62 -3.22 6.70
C ASP A 169 0.56 -2.20 7.18
N PRO A 170 0.87 -1.37 8.21
CA PRO A 170 -0.07 -0.45 8.84
C PRO A 170 -0.84 0.47 7.90
N LEU A 171 -0.27 0.76 6.72
CA LEU A 171 -0.84 1.66 5.74
C LEU A 171 -2.14 1.14 5.12
N CYS A 172 -2.50 -0.15 5.27
CA CYS A 172 -3.76 -0.69 4.77
C CYS A 172 -4.98 0.04 5.37
N ILE A 173 -4.91 0.44 6.65
CA ILE A 173 -5.94 1.24 7.35
C ILE A 173 -6.17 2.60 6.67
N LYS A 174 -5.16 3.14 5.96
CA LYS A 174 -5.25 4.43 5.25
C LYS A 174 -5.80 4.30 3.83
N SER A 175 -6.01 3.09 3.31
CA SER A 175 -6.68 2.91 2.01
C SER A 175 -8.15 3.33 2.11
N SER A 176 -8.66 4.00 1.07
CA SER A 176 -10.07 4.42 1.03
C SER A 176 -11.01 3.20 1.04
N GLU A 177 -12.22 3.37 1.56
CA GLU A 177 -13.20 2.28 1.62
C GLU A 177 -13.50 1.71 0.22
N LYS A 178 -13.78 2.58 -0.76
CA LYS A 178 -13.90 2.22 -2.18
C LYS A 178 -12.73 1.38 -2.70
N LYS A 179 -11.50 1.62 -2.22
CA LYS A 179 -10.29 0.86 -2.59
C LYS A 179 -10.19 -0.48 -1.87
N ILE A 180 -10.67 -0.60 -0.63
CA ILE A 180 -10.76 -1.87 0.08
C ILE A 180 -11.84 -2.73 -0.59
N MET A 181 -13.05 -2.20 -0.77
CA MET A 181 -14.19 -2.89 -1.40
C MET A 181 -13.86 -3.39 -2.81
N SER A 182 -13.23 -2.59 -3.67
CA SER A 182 -12.92 -3.01 -5.05
C SER A 182 -11.79 -4.05 -5.13
N VAL A 183 -10.85 -4.04 -4.19
CA VAL A 183 -9.80 -5.09 -4.10
C VAL A 183 -10.40 -6.39 -3.57
N MET A 184 -11.23 -6.32 -2.52
CA MET A 184 -11.84 -7.53 -1.95
C MET A 184 -12.87 -8.16 -2.90
N ASP A 185 -13.70 -7.38 -3.60
CA ASP A 185 -14.61 -7.91 -4.63
C ASP A 185 -13.84 -8.66 -5.74
N PHE A 186 -12.71 -8.10 -6.20
CA PHE A 186 -11.90 -8.78 -7.21
C PHE A 186 -11.23 -10.06 -6.67
N LEU A 187 -10.62 -10.00 -5.48
CA LEU A 187 -9.86 -11.14 -4.94
C LEU A 187 -10.76 -12.25 -4.36
N VAL A 188 -11.84 -11.90 -3.65
CA VAL A 188 -12.78 -12.87 -3.08
C VAL A 188 -13.75 -13.35 -4.16
N ASN A 189 -14.56 -12.45 -4.75
CA ASN A 189 -15.69 -12.87 -5.59
C ASN A 189 -15.26 -13.34 -7.00
N LYS A 190 -14.20 -12.76 -7.60
CA LYS A 190 -13.80 -13.04 -8.99
C LYS A 190 -12.57 -13.96 -9.12
N MET A 191 -11.73 -14.01 -8.09
CA MET A 191 -10.57 -14.90 -8.01
C MET A 191 -10.76 -16.08 -7.04
N GLY A 192 -11.79 -16.06 -6.20
CA GLY A 192 -12.13 -17.17 -5.30
C GLY A 192 -11.19 -17.32 -4.09
N TRP A 193 -10.53 -16.25 -3.67
CA TRP A 193 -9.57 -16.30 -2.56
C TRP A 193 -10.24 -16.04 -1.21
N GLU A 194 -9.82 -16.81 -0.22
CA GLU A 194 -10.26 -16.66 1.17
C GLU A 194 -9.78 -15.30 1.76
N PRO A 195 -10.64 -14.55 2.47
CA PRO A 195 -10.26 -13.31 3.14
C PRO A 195 -9.04 -13.46 4.05
N ALA A 196 -8.99 -14.54 4.85
CA ALA A 196 -7.85 -14.91 5.70
C ALA A 196 -6.53 -15.04 4.94
N ALA A 197 -6.58 -15.52 3.68
CA ALA A 197 -5.40 -15.59 2.82
C ALA A 197 -4.94 -14.20 2.36
N ILE A 198 -5.88 -13.28 2.08
CA ILE A 198 -5.59 -11.90 1.69
C ILE A 198 -5.02 -11.10 2.88
N ALA A 199 -5.52 -11.35 4.09
CA ALA A 199 -5.04 -10.70 5.33
C ALA A 199 -3.56 -10.95 5.63
N ARG A 200 -2.98 -12.04 5.12
CA ARG A 200 -1.54 -12.34 5.21
C ARG A 200 -0.67 -11.44 4.29
N TYR A 201 -1.27 -10.64 3.40
CA TYR A 201 -0.56 -9.80 2.41
C TYR A 201 -1.17 -8.38 2.24
N PRO A 202 -1.33 -7.59 3.32
CA PRO A 202 -2.07 -6.31 3.31
C PRO A 202 -1.54 -5.25 2.34
N THR A 203 -0.29 -5.35 1.87
CA THR A 203 0.29 -4.48 0.84
C THR A 203 -0.52 -4.49 -0.48
N VAL A 204 -1.39 -5.48 -0.73
CA VAL A 204 -2.33 -5.45 -1.88
C VAL A 204 -3.24 -4.21 -1.86
N PHE A 205 -3.65 -3.73 -0.69
CA PHE A 205 -4.49 -2.52 -0.56
C PHE A 205 -3.75 -1.23 -0.96
N LEU A 206 -2.43 -1.29 -1.15
CA LEU A 206 -1.55 -0.19 -1.56
C LEU A 206 -1.16 -0.24 -3.05
N ARG A 207 -1.52 -1.31 -3.79
CA ARG A 207 -1.25 -1.46 -5.23
C ARG A 207 -2.44 -0.98 -6.06
N SER A 208 -2.24 -0.58 -7.32
CA SER A 208 -3.38 -0.32 -8.24
C SER A 208 -4.09 -1.64 -8.54
N LEU A 209 -5.42 -1.61 -8.51
CA LEU A 209 -6.22 -2.81 -8.85
C LEU A 209 -6.07 -3.11 -10.33
N GLU A 210 -6.14 -2.05 -11.13
CA GLU A 210 -6.19 -2.01 -12.58
C GLU A 210 -4.81 -2.26 -13.21
N LYS A 211 -3.76 -1.62 -12.69
CA LYS A 211 -2.39 -1.69 -13.24
C LYS A 211 -1.51 -2.76 -12.63
N ASN A 212 -1.89 -3.36 -11.49
CA ASN A 212 -1.03 -4.34 -10.82
C ASN A 212 -1.78 -5.63 -10.45
N ILE A 213 -2.91 -5.55 -9.74
CA ILE A 213 -3.57 -6.74 -9.21
C ILE A 213 -4.24 -7.55 -10.32
N ILE A 214 -5.06 -6.93 -11.17
CA ILE A 214 -5.77 -7.59 -12.27
C ILE A 214 -4.80 -8.24 -13.27
N PRO A 215 -3.75 -7.56 -13.79
CA PRO A 215 -2.72 -8.18 -14.63
C PRO A 215 -2.07 -9.41 -14.02
N ARG A 216 -1.61 -9.32 -12.77
CA ARG A 216 -0.90 -10.39 -12.08
C ARG A 216 -1.81 -11.59 -11.80
N CYS A 217 -3.02 -11.34 -11.31
CA CYS A 217 -4.02 -12.39 -11.10
C CYS A 217 -4.44 -13.06 -12.42
N SER A 218 -4.48 -12.33 -13.55
CA SER A 218 -4.81 -12.89 -14.86
C SER A 218 -3.71 -13.82 -15.38
N VAL A 219 -2.44 -13.39 -15.33
CA VAL A 219 -1.27 -14.22 -15.65
C VAL A 219 -1.25 -15.49 -14.77
N VAL A 220 -1.44 -15.35 -13.46
CA VAL A 220 -1.46 -16.48 -12.52
C VAL A 220 -2.61 -17.45 -12.83
N LYS A 221 -3.81 -16.96 -13.13
CA LYS A 221 -4.97 -17.78 -13.48
C LYS A 221 -4.72 -18.61 -14.74
N VAL A 222 -4.08 -18.01 -15.76
CA VAL A 222 -3.68 -18.70 -17.00
C VAL A 222 -2.65 -19.78 -16.71
N LEU A 223 -1.58 -19.48 -15.95
CA LEU A 223 -0.58 -20.46 -15.56
C LEU A 223 -1.15 -21.62 -14.72
N GLN A 224 -2.13 -21.32 -13.84
CA GLN A 224 -2.84 -22.33 -13.05
C GLN A 224 -3.76 -23.21 -13.92
N MET A 225 -4.45 -22.62 -14.90
CA MET A 225 -5.26 -23.36 -15.88
C MET A 225 -4.38 -24.28 -16.74
N LYS A 226 -3.22 -23.78 -17.22
CA LYS A 226 -2.25 -24.57 -17.99
C LYS A 226 -1.50 -25.62 -17.15
N GLY A 227 -1.52 -25.51 -15.81
CA GLY A 227 -0.85 -26.44 -14.88
C GLY A 227 0.62 -26.10 -14.57
N LEU A 228 1.10 -24.94 -15.01
CA LEU A 228 2.50 -24.49 -14.95
C LEU A 228 2.91 -23.92 -13.59
N VAL A 229 1.92 -23.58 -12.74
CA VAL A 229 2.10 -23.19 -11.33
C VAL A 229 1.01 -23.83 -10.48
N LYS A 230 1.25 -23.98 -9.16
CA LYS A 230 0.28 -24.61 -8.26
C LYS A 230 -0.98 -23.76 -8.06
N LYS A 231 -2.09 -24.41 -7.68
CA LYS A 231 -3.38 -23.76 -7.36
C LYS A 231 -3.33 -22.94 -6.05
N ASP A 232 -2.51 -23.35 -5.10
CA ASP A 232 -2.25 -22.71 -3.79
C ASP A 232 -1.14 -21.64 -3.84
N LEU A 233 -0.93 -20.99 -4.99
CA LEU A 233 0.19 -20.06 -5.18
C LEU A 233 0.11 -18.86 -4.22
N CYS A 234 1.19 -18.64 -3.46
CA CYS A 234 1.33 -17.59 -2.46
C CYS A 234 1.00 -16.17 -3.00
N LEU A 235 0.10 -15.46 -2.32
CA LEU A 235 -0.37 -14.13 -2.76
C LEU A 235 0.71 -13.03 -2.66
N GLY A 236 1.86 -13.31 -2.05
CA GLY A 236 3.02 -12.41 -2.00
C GLY A 236 3.54 -11.96 -3.38
N ILE A 237 3.18 -12.69 -4.45
CA ILE A 237 3.39 -12.28 -5.85
C ILE A 237 2.69 -10.97 -6.24
N LEU A 238 1.65 -10.55 -5.51
CA LEU A 238 1.04 -9.22 -5.68
C LEU A 238 1.84 -8.11 -4.98
N GLY A 239 2.75 -8.48 -4.06
CA GLY A 239 3.61 -7.56 -3.32
C GLY A 239 4.92 -7.19 -4.02
N CYS A 240 5.51 -8.08 -4.83
CA CYS A 240 6.84 -7.89 -5.44
C CYS A 240 6.92 -6.75 -6.49
N SER A 241 8.15 -6.35 -6.89
CA SER A 241 8.35 -5.36 -7.96
C SER A 241 7.79 -5.85 -9.30
N GLU A 242 7.66 -4.93 -10.26
CA GLU A 242 7.15 -5.23 -11.60
C GLU A 242 8.06 -6.22 -12.35
N GLU A 243 9.32 -5.86 -12.51
CA GLU A 243 10.45 -6.72 -12.95
C GLU A 243 10.42 -8.12 -12.28
N ASN A 244 10.42 -8.20 -10.95
CA ASN A 244 10.37 -9.49 -10.23
C ASN A 244 9.10 -10.32 -10.49
N PHE A 245 8.00 -9.71 -10.93
CA PHE A 245 6.83 -10.46 -11.38
C PHE A 245 6.99 -10.88 -12.85
N PHE A 246 7.41 -9.94 -13.70
CA PHE A 246 7.55 -10.12 -15.14
C PHE A 246 8.52 -11.26 -15.48
N ASP A 247 9.71 -11.29 -14.88
CA ASP A 247 10.70 -12.32 -15.15
C ASP A 247 10.21 -13.71 -14.70
N LYS A 248 9.60 -13.77 -13.50
CA LYS A 248 9.23 -15.04 -12.83
C LYS A 248 7.93 -15.65 -13.34
N PHE A 249 7.03 -14.84 -13.90
CA PHE A 249 5.68 -15.28 -14.30
C PHE A 249 5.29 -14.91 -15.74
N VAL A 250 6.00 -14.03 -16.43
CA VAL A 250 5.78 -13.74 -17.87
C VAL A 250 6.91 -14.35 -18.69
N VAL A 251 8.14 -13.82 -18.61
CA VAL A 251 9.29 -14.26 -19.41
C VAL A 251 9.56 -15.76 -19.25
N LYS A 252 9.61 -16.25 -18.00
CA LYS A 252 9.86 -17.67 -17.69
C LYS A 252 8.92 -18.64 -18.42
N TYR A 253 7.68 -18.23 -18.71
CA TYR A 253 6.62 -19.08 -19.27
C TYR A 253 6.15 -18.62 -20.66
N GLU A 254 6.88 -17.68 -21.30
CA GLU A 254 6.53 -17.12 -22.61
C GLU A 254 6.54 -18.18 -23.72
N GLN A 255 7.43 -19.19 -23.61
CA GLN A 255 7.50 -20.32 -24.54
C GLN A 255 6.38 -21.35 -24.30
N ASP A 256 5.88 -21.49 -23.07
CA ASP A 256 4.75 -22.37 -22.73
C ASP A 256 3.39 -21.72 -23.08
N VAL A 257 3.32 -20.39 -23.02
CA VAL A 257 2.12 -19.58 -23.25
C VAL A 257 2.49 -18.26 -23.96
N PRO A 258 2.59 -18.24 -25.30
CA PRO A 258 2.97 -17.04 -26.06
C PRO A 258 2.02 -15.84 -25.87
N GLU A 259 0.76 -16.07 -25.50
CA GLU A 259 -0.21 -15.01 -25.25
C GLU A 259 -0.01 -14.30 -23.89
N LEU A 260 0.86 -14.82 -23.01
CA LEU A 260 0.95 -14.39 -21.62
C LEU A 260 1.40 -12.93 -21.45
N LEU A 261 2.21 -12.42 -22.38
CA LEU A 261 2.55 -11.00 -22.45
C LEU A 261 1.33 -10.12 -22.76
N ASN A 262 0.42 -10.58 -23.64
CA ASN A 262 -0.83 -9.88 -23.95
C ASN A 262 -1.83 -9.97 -22.78
N VAL A 263 -1.82 -11.05 -21.99
CA VAL A 263 -2.57 -11.15 -20.73
C VAL A 263 -2.04 -10.18 -19.69
N TYR A 264 -0.71 -10.10 -19.50
CA TYR A 264 -0.09 -9.14 -18.59
C TYR A 264 -0.39 -7.69 -18.97
N GLN A 265 -0.41 -7.40 -20.28
CA GLN A 265 -0.78 -6.08 -20.80
C GLN A 265 -2.31 -5.82 -20.81
N GLY A 266 -3.14 -6.75 -20.35
CA GLY A 266 -4.59 -6.61 -20.29
C GLY A 266 -5.31 -6.61 -21.64
N LYS A 267 -4.61 -6.96 -22.73
CA LYS A 267 -5.15 -7.04 -24.10
C LYS A 267 -6.05 -8.27 -24.32
N ILE A 268 -5.76 -9.36 -23.61
CA ILE A 268 -6.49 -10.63 -23.69
C ILE A 268 -6.93 -11.02 -22.28
N GLY A 269 -8.22 -11.28 -22.10
CA GLY A 269 -8.75 -11.76 -20.82
C GLY A 269 -8.36 -13.23 -20.56
N PRO A 270 -8.15 -13.66 -19.30
CA PRO A 270 -7.65 -15.00 -18.98
C PRO A 270 -8.59 -16.16 -19.35
N LEU A 271 -9.83 -15.87 -19.74
CA LEU A 271 -10.81 -16.86 -20.22
C LEU A 271 -10.76 -17.08 -21.75
N PHE A 272 -10.04 -16.24 -22.51
CA PHE A 272 -9.96 -16.31 -23.98
C PHE A 272 -8.75 -17.13 -24.49
N ILE A 273 -7.95 -17.70 -23.59
CA ILE A 273 -6.84 -18.58 -23.98
C ILE A 273 -7.36 -20.02 -24.12
N PRO A 274 -7.10 -20.71 -25.26
CA PRO A 274 -7.52 -22.08 -25.45
C PRO A 274 -7.06 -23.01 -24.31
N MET A 275 -8.02 -23.76 -23.76
CA MET A 275 -7.74 -24.90 -22.88
C MET A 275 -6.93 -25.94 -23.65
N SER A 276 -5.98 -26.60 -23.00
CA SER A 276 -5.35 -27.78 -23.60
C SER A 276 -6.39 -28.89 -23.80
N PRO A 277 -6.19 -29.85 -24.72
CA PRO A 277 -7.10 -30.99 -24.88
C PRO A 277 -7.36 -31.76 -23.58
N VAL A 278 -6.35 -31.85 -22.70
CA VAL A 278 -6.47 -32.47 -21.37
C VAL A 278 -7.37 -31.65 -20.43
N GLN A 279 -7.24 -30.32 -20.43
CA GLN A 279 -8.11 -29.43 -19.65
C GLN A 279 -9.56 -29.45 -20.17
N PHE A 280 -9.74 -29.46 -21.50
CA PHE A 280 -11.07 -29.56 -22.12
C PHE A 280 -11.77 -30.87 -21.73
N LEU A 281 -11.07 -32.01 -21.80
CA LEU A 281 -11.64 -33.30 -21.38
C LEU A 281 -11.99 -33.35 -19.88
N GLN A 282 -11.21 -32.68 -19.03
CA GLN A 282 -11.50 -32.58 -17.59
C GLN A 282 -12.72 -31.68 -17.28
N THR A 283 -12.81 -30.50 -17.90
CA THR A 283 -13.97 -29.60 -17.70
C THR A 283 -15.23 -30.15 -18.35
N TRP A 284 -15.12 -30.79 -19.52
CA TRP A 284 -16.22 -31.52 -20.15
C TRP A 284 -16.76 -32.62 -19.25
N LYS A 285 -15.89 -33.45 -18.67
CA LYS A 285 -16.31 -34.51 -17.74
C LYS A 285 -17.01 -33.95 -16.50
N LEU A 286 -16.46 -32.90 -15.88
CA LEU A 286 -17.11 -32.22 -14.74
C LEU A 286 -18.49 -31.64 -15.12
N LEU A 287 -18.67 -31.14 -16.34
CA LEU A 287 -19.97 -30.68 -16.84
C LEU A 287 -20.95 -31.84 -17.12
N GLN A 288 -20.46 -33.02 -17.53
CA GLN A 288 -21.28 -34.23 -17.64
C GLN A 288 -21.70 -34.74 -16.25
N ASP A 289 -20.80 -34.75 -15.27
CA ASP A 289 -21.08 -35.16 -13.89
C ASP A 289 -22.10 -34.21 -13.23
N LEU A 290 -21.95 -32.89 -13.41
CA LEU A 290 -22.93 -31.88 -12.99
C LEU A 290 -24.27 -32.00 -13.74
N GLY A 291 -24.23 -32.22 -15.05
CA GLY A 291 -25.43 -32.43 -15.89
C GLY A 291 -26.24 -33.65 -15.44
N SER A 292 -25.56 -34.71 -15.01
CA SER A 292 -26.17 -35.94 -14.46
C SER A 292 -26.90 -35.68 -13.13
N SER A 293 -26.44 -34.69 -12.36
CA SER A 293 -27.07 -34.24 -11.11
C SER A 293 -28.16 -33.17 -11.30
N LEU A 294 -28.33 -32.60 -12.50
CA LEU A 294 -29.20 -31.45 -12.79
C LEU A 294 -30.65 -31.81 -13.19
N THR A 295 -31.05 -33.07 -12.99
CA THR A 295 -32.45 -33.52 -13.15
C THR A 295 -33.43 -32.91 -12.13
N VAL A 296 -32.93 -32.15 -11.14
CA VAL A 296 -33.72 -31.61 -10.01
C VAL A 296 -33.49 -30.09 -9.80
N LEU A 297 -33.52 -29.26 -10.86
CA LEU A 297 -33.62 -27.79 -10.73
C LEU A 297 -34.57 -27.12 -11.75
N PRO A 298 -35.15 -25.94 -11.44
CA PRO A 298 -36.16 -25.29 -12.28
C PRO A 298 -35.65 -24.73 -13.62
N LYS A 299 -36.54 -24.71 -14.63
CA LYS A 299 -36.23 -24.41 -16.04
C LYS A 299 -35.60 -23.03 -16.32
N GLN A 300 -35.74 -22.05 -15.42
CA GLN A 300 -35.17 -20.69 -15.60
C GLN A 300 -33.64 -20.71 -15.78
N ASN A 301 -32.92 -21.51 -14.99
CA ASN A 301 -31.45 -21.43 -14.92
C ASN A 301 -30.75 -22.12 -16.10
N ALA A 302 -31.41 -23.06 -16.77
CA ALA A 302 -30.84 -23.82 -17.88
C ALA A 302 -30.54 -22.94 -19.12
N TRP A 303 -31.30 -21.86 -19.33
CA TRP A 303 -31.15 -20.99 -20.51
C TRP A 303 -29.84 -20.20 -20.50
N ASN A 304 -29.43 -19.62 -19.36
CA ASN A 304 -28.20 -18.84 -19.27
C ASN A 304 -26.95 -19.72 -19.50
N ILE A 305 -26.92 -20.92 -18.90
CA ILE A 305 -25.81 -21.87 -19.09
C ILE A 305 -25.71 -22.31 -20.56
N ARG A 306 -26.85 -22.59 -21.21
CA ARG A 306 -26.88 -22.99 -22.62
C ARG A 306 -26.42 -21.87 -23.56
N SER A 307 -26.81 -20.62 -23.28
CA SER A 307 -26.37 -19.43 -24.03
C SER A 307 -24.85 -19.22 -23.93
N SER A 308 -24.27 -19.36 -22.73
CA SER A 308 -22.81 -19.29 -22.54
C SER A 308 -22.02 -20.41 -23.24
N LEU A 309 -22.63 -21.59 -23.45
CA LEU A 309 -22.00 -22.69 -24.18
C LEU A 309 -22.04 -22.51 -25.71
N VAL A 310 -23.10 -21.93 -26.27
CA VAL A 310 -23.20 -21.69 -27.73
C VAL A 310 -22.09 -20.76 -28.23
N MET A 311 -21.82 -19.66 -27.52
CA MET A 311 -20.72 -18.75 -27.90
C MET A 311 -19.31 -19.37 -27.86
N VAL A 312 -19.13 -20.54 -27.23
CA VAL A 312 -17.85 -21.28 -27.25
C VAL A 312 -17.76 -22.20 -28.48
N PHE A 313 -18.88 -22.67 -29.02
CA PHE A 313 -18.90 -23.48 -30.25
C PHE A 313 -18.69 -22.63 -31.50
N ASP A 314 -19.32 -21.46 -31.59
CA ASP A 314 -19.27 -20.55 -32.76
C ASP A 314 -17.89 -19.88 -33.00
N THR A 315 -16.84 -20.29 -32.29
CA THR A 315 -15.44 -19.80 -32.46
C THR A 315 -14.44 -20.94 -32.68
N VAL A 316 -14.90 -22.20 -32.83
CA VAL A 316 -14.02 -23.40 -32.88
C VAL A 316 -14.30 -24.30 -34.11
N PHE A 317 -15.18 -23.86 -35.02
CA PHE A 317 -15.44 -24.46 -36.34
C PHE A 317 -15.53 -23.40 -37.42
#